data_AF-A0A401Q5E9-F1
#
_entry.id   AF-A0A401Q5E9-F1
#
_cell.length_a   1.000
_cell.length_b   1.000
_cell.length_c   1.000
_cell.angle_alpha   90.00
_cell.angle_beta   90.00
_cell.angle_gamma   90.00
#
_symmetry.space_group_name_H-M   'P 1'
#
loop_
_entity.id
_entity.type
_entity.pdbx_description
1 polymer ?
#
loop_
_entity_poly.entity_id
_entity_poly.type
_entity_poly.pdbx_seq_one_letter_code
_entity_poly.pdbx_strand_id
1 'polypeptide(L)'
;MECQPPRGHPEPTISWKKDNALLDDKDERITIRGGKLMITNTRKSDAGKYVCVGTNMVGERDSEVGELTVLEQPYFVKKPNSQVVLVDATVEFKCEARGDPIPNVHWRNEEGILPKSR
;
A
#
# COMPACT_ATOMS: atom_id res chain seq x y z
N MET A 1 -6.90 5.25 -10.83
CA MET A 1 -6.58 4.61 -12.13
C MET A 1 -7.54 5.16 -13.17
N GLU A 2 -7.10 5.31 -14.42
CA GLU A 2 -7.92 5.84 -15.52
C GLU A 2 -7.90 4.86 -16.69
N CYS A 3 -9.04 4.71 -17.36
CA CYS A 3 -9.22 3.79 -18.49
C CYS A 3 -10.13 4.40 -19.56
N GLN A 4 -9.82 4.12 -20.82
CA GLN A 4 -10.68 4.38 -21.97
C GLN A 4 -10.87 3.08 -22.76
N PRO A 5 -12.10 2.62 -22.98
CA PRO A 5 -12.37 1.41 -23.74
C PRO A 5 -12.08 1.63 -25.24
N PRO A 6 -11.84 0.56 -26.02
CA PRO A 6 -11.76 0.66 -27.47
C PRO A 6 -13.03 1.28 -28.04
N ARG A 7 -12.91 2.03 -29.16
CA ARG A 7 -14.07 2.57 -29.86
C ARG A 7 -14.99 1.42 -30.28
N GLY A 8 -16.29 1.58 -30.05
CA GLY A 8 -17.30 0.59 -30.41
C GLY A 8 -18.65 1.26 -30.63
N HIS A 9 -19.47 0.65 -31.49
CA HIS A 9 -20.85 1.09 -31.70
C HIS A 9 -21.80 -0.08 -31.42
N PRO A 10 -22.73 0.06 -30.45
CA PRO A 10 -22.90 1.17 -29.52
C PRO A 10 -21.68 1.42 -28.62
N GLU A 11 -21.55 2.65 -28.11
CA GLU A 11 -20.46 3.07 -27.23
C GLU A 11 -20.37 2.14 -26.00
N PRO A 12 -19.19 1.59 -25.68
CA PRO A 12 -19.05 0.65 -24.59
C PRO A 12 -19.13 1.33 -23.21
N THR A 13 -19.72 0.62 -22.25
CA THR A 13 -19.70 1.00 -20.84
C THR A 13 -18.45 0.46 -20.16
N ILE A 14 -18.01 1.13 -19.09
CA ILE A 14 -16.78 0.79 -18.36
C ILE A 14 -17.13 0.19 -17.00
N SER A 15 -16.49 -0.93 -16.67
CA SER A 15 -16.45 -1.50 -15.32
C SER A 15 -15.01 -1.85 -14.92
N TRP A 16 -14.78 -2.18 -13.66
CA TRP A 16 -13.46 -2.52 -13.13
C TRP A 16 -13.48 -3.88 -12.44
N LYS A 17 -12.37 -4.61 -12.54
CA LYS A 17 -12.11 -5.86 -11.82
C LYS A 17 -10.87 -5.71 -10.95
N LYS A 18 -10.89 -6.29 -9.75
CA LYS A 18 -9.72 -6.53 -8.88
C LYS A 18 -9.54 -8.03 -8.73
N ASP A 19 -8.35 -8.54 -9.04
CA ASP A 19 -8.01 -9.97 -8.90
C ASP A 19 -9.07 -10.90 -9.53
N ASN A 20 -9.54 -10.50 -10.72
CA ASN A 20 -10.60 -11.16 -11.52
C ASN A 20 -12.03 -11.10 -10.95
N ALA A 21 -12.27 -10.40 -9.84
CA ALA A 21 -13.60 -10.11 -9.30
C ALA A 21 -14.06 -8.70 -9.69
N LEU A 22 -15.33 -8.55 -10.09
CA LEU A 22 -15.90 -7.22 -10.37
C LEU A 22 -15.87 -6.36 -9.10
N LEU A 23 -15.37 -5.13 -9.25
CA LEU A 23 -15.45 -4.12 -8.22
C LEU A 23 -16.81 -3.44 -8.30
N ASP A 24 -17.46 -3.35 -7.15
CA ASP A 24 -18.62 -2.50 -6.98
C ASP A 24 -18.27 -1.26 -6.16
N ASP A 25 -19.13 -0.24 -6.26
CA ASP A 25 -18.99 1.02 -5.55
C ASP A 25 -19.70 0.98 -4.18
N LYS A 26 -19.75 -0.19 -3.53
CA LYS A 26 -20.42 -0.37 -2.23
C LYS A 26 -19.54 0.05 -1.06
N ASP A 27 -18.23 -0.02 -1.21
CA ASP A 27 -17.29 0.55 -0.25
C ASP A 27 -17.25 2.06 -0.46
N GLU A 28 -17.64 2.83 0.55
CA GLU A 28 -17.67 4.31 0.50
C GLU A 28 -16.30 4.94 0.12
N ARG A 29 -15.21 4.19 0.27
CA ARG A 29 -13.87 4.63 -0.12
C ARG A 29 -13.64 4.56 -1.61
N ILE A 30 -14.37 3.69 -2.30
CA ILE A 30 -14.26 3.46 -3.74
C ILE A 30 -15.18 4.45 -4.46
N THR A 31 -14.77 4.89 -5.64
CA THR A 31 -15.60 5.71 -6.53
C THR A 31 -15.26 5.36 -7.97
N ILE A 32 -16.27 4.97 -8.75
CA ILE A 32 -16.13 4.68 -10.19
C ILE A 32 -16.89 5.72 -11.02
N ARG A 33 -16.17 6.59 -11.75
CA ARG A 33 -16.78 7.65 -12.58
C ARG A 33 -16.04 7.87 -13.88
N GLY A 34 -16.74 7.78 -15.01
CA GLY A 34 -16.22 8.16 -16.33
C GLY A 34 -14.91 7.46 -16.70
N GLY A 35 -14.78 6.17 -16.38
CA GLY A 35 -13.56 5.41 -16.60
C GLY A 35 -12.46 5.62 -15.57
N LYS A 36 -12.72 6.36 -14.49
CA LYS A 36 -11.79 6.52 -13.36
C LYS A 36 -12.21 5.66 -12.19
N LEU A 37 -11.25 4.94 -11.62
CA LEU A 37 -11.35 4.25 -10.34
C LEU A 37 -10.53 5.01 -9.29
N MET A 38 -11.19 5.49 -8.24
CA MET A 38 -10.58 6.15 -7.10
C MET A 38 -10.79 5.31 -5.84
N ILE A 39 -9.76 5.20 -5.01
CA ILE A 39 -9.80 4.52 -3.71
C ILE A 39 -9.19 5.49 -2.69
N THR A 40 -9.99 5.96 -1.74
CA THR A 40 -9.53 6.79 -0.61
C THR A 40 -9.14 5.91 0.58
N ASN A 41 -8.26 6.42 1.46
CA ASN A 41 -7.81 5.68 2.66
C ASN A 41 -7.40 4.23 2.32
N THR A 42 -6.41 4.10 1.43
CA THR A 42 -5.95 2.82 0.92
C THR A 42 -5.47 1.90 2.03
N ARG A 43 -5.76 0.61 1.89
CA ARG A 43 -5.43 -0.46 2.83
C ARG A 43 -4.59 -1.52 2.14
N LYS A 44 -3.88 -2.34 2.90
CA LYS A 44 -3.14 -3.50 2.37
C LYS A 44 -4.01 -4.44 1.53
N SER A 45 -5.28 -4.61 1.90
CA SER A 45 -6.26 -5.40 1.15
C SER A 45 -6.58 -4.86 -0.24
N ASP A 46 -6.34 -3.57 -0.47
CA ASP A 46 -6.60 -2.93 -1.77
C ASP A 46 -5.47 -3.24 -2.76
N ALA A 47 -4.30 -3.71 -2.31
CA ALA A 47 -3.25 -4.17 -3.21
C ALA A 47 -3.74 -5.34 -4.08
N GLY A 48 -3.29 -5.39 -5.33
CA GLY A 48 -3.71 -6.43 -6.28
C GLY A 48 -3.67 -5.98 -7.73
N LYS A 49 -4.20 -6.83 -8.61
CA LYS A 49 -4.24 -6.60 -10.06
C LYS A 49 -5.59 -6.04 -10.46
N TYR A 50 -5.57 -4.89 -11.12
CA TYR A 50 -6.76 -4.19 -11.58
C TYR A 50 -6.84 -4.20 -13.10
N VAL A 51 -8.05 -4.45 -13.60
CA VAL A 51 -8.35 -4.47 -15.03
C VAL A 51 -9.62 -3.67 -15.26
N CYS A 52 -9.62 -2.87 -16.32
CA CYS A 52 -10.81 -2.18 -16.81
C CYS A 52 -11.48 -3.03 -17.88
N VAL A 53 -12.81 -3.08 -17.87
CA VAL A 53 -13.61 -3.89 -18.79
C VAL A 53 -14.55 -2.98 -19.56
N GLY A 54 -14.40 -2.96 -20.87
CA GLY A 54 -15.32 -2.29 -21.79
C GLY A 54 -16.36 -3.29 -22.32
N THR A 55 -17.64 -3.00 -22.13
CA THR A 55 -18.75 -3.90 -22.53
C THR A 55 -19.74 -3.17 -23.44
N ASN A 56 -20.12 -3.81 -24.55
CA ASN A 56 -21.27 -3.42 -25.36
C ASN A 56 -22.03 -4.66 -25.86
N MET A 57 -23.04 -4.48 -26.72
CA MET A 57 -23.86 -5.58 -27.23
C MET A 57 -23.08 -6.61 -28.08
N VAL A 58 -21.87 -6.28 -28.56
CA VAL A 58 -21.02 -7.19 -29.33
C VAL A 58 -20.19 -8.08 -28.40
N GLY A 59 -19.86 -7.59 -27.20
CA GLY A 59 -19.17 -8.36 -26.17
C GLY A 59 -18.36 -7.50 -25.21
N GLU A 60 -17.35 -8.12 -24.59
CA GLU A 60 -16.50 -7.50 -23.59
C GLU A 60 -15.02 -7.53 -24.00
N ARG A 61 -14.26 -6.52 -23.58
CA ARG A 61 -12.80 -6.47 -23.72
C ARG A 61 -12.17 -5.95 -22.44
N ASP A 62 -11.18 -6.68 -21.96
CA ASP A 62 -10.36 -6.33 -20.81
C ASP A 62 -9.17 -5.46 -21.26
N SER A 63 -8.75 -4.52 -20.41
CA SER A 63 -7.52 -3.75 -20.57
C SER A 63 -6.28 -4.56 -20.22
N GLU A 64 -5.10 -3.97 -20.44
CA GLU A 64 -3.88 -4.44 -19.78
C GLU A 64 -4.01 -4.36 -18.24
N VAL A 65 -3.26 -5.21 -17.55
CA VAL A 65 -3.28 -5.30 -16.09
C VAL A 65 -2.48 -4.15 -15.48
N GLY A 66 -3.13 -3.38 -14.60
CA GLY A 66 -2.46 -2.44 -13.71
C GLY A 66 -2.29 -3.04 -12.31
N GLU A 67 -1.06 -3.10 -11.80
CA GLU A 67 -0.79 -3.61 -10.45
C GLU A 67 -0.72 -2.46 -9.43
N LEU A 68 -1.50 -2.58 -8.34
CA LEU A 68 -1.46 -1.67 -7.21
C LEU A 68 -0.69 -2.31 -6.05
N THR A 69 0.41 -1.67 -5.66
CA THR A 69 1.14 -1.99 -4.43
C THR A 69 0.87 -0.94 -3.38
N VAL A 70 0.47 -1.37 -2.18
CA VAL A 70 0.21 -0.47 -1.04
C VAL A 70 1.30 -0.67 -0.02
N LEU A 71 2.13 0.35 0.22
CA LEU A 71 3.25 0.32 1.17
C LEU A 71 2.86 0.89 2.54
N GLU A 72 3.62 0.51 3.57
CA GLU A 72 3.41 0.98 4.94
C GLU A 72 4.65 1.69 5.46
N GLN A 73 4.45 2.91 6.00
CA GLN A 73 5.54 3.65 6.63
C GLN A 73 6.04 2.91 7.87
N PRO A 74 7.34 3.03 8.19
CA PRO A 74 7.89 2.45 9.40
C PRO A 74 7.19 2.96 10.66
N TYR A 75 6.82 2.06 11.57
CA TYR A 75 6.27 2.38 12.88
C TYR A 75 6.91 1.52 13.96
N PHE A 76 7.03 2.08 15.17
CA PHE A 76 7.65 1.38 16.30
C PHE A 76 6.63 0.52 17.03
N VAL A 77 6.92 -0.78 17.10
CA VAL A 77 6.21 -1.75 17.93
C VAL A 77 6.79 -1.75 19.35
N LYS A 78 8.11 -1.63 19.48
CA LYS A 78 8.79 -1.41 20.75
C LYS A 78 9.71 -0.21 20.63
N LYS A 79 9.55 0.73 21.54
CA LYS A 79 10.41 1.91 21.67
C LYS A 79 11.40 1.70 22.81
N PRO A 80 12.64 2.22 22.69
CA PRO A 80 13.55 2.26 23.83
C PRO A 80 12.96 3.13 24.95
N ASN A 81 13.09 2.67 26.19
CA ASN A 81 12.68 3.42 27.37
C ASN A 81 13.90 4.00 28.08
N SER A 82 13.73 5.14 28.75
CA SER A 82 14.75 5.71 29.63
C SER A 82 15.08 4.75 30.78
N GLN A 83 16.36 4.61 31.09
CA GLN A 83 16.87 3.73 32.13
C GLN A 83 17.92 4.46 32.98
N VAL A 84 17.96 4.15 34.28
CA VAL A 84 18.98 4.63 35.21
C VAL A 84 19.70 3.39 35.76
N VAL A 85 21.02 3.34 35.57
CA VAL A 85 21.84 2.19 35.96
C VAL A 85 23.05 2.66 36.76
N LEU A 86 23.63 1.78 37.58
CA LEU A 86 24.86 2.06 38.31
C LEU A 86 26.08 2.06 37.36
N VAL A 87 27.18 2.66 37.82
CA VAL A 87 28.48 2.58 37.13
C VAL A 87 28.86 1.10 36.95
N ASP A 88 29.46 0.78 35.80
CA ASP A 88 29.86 -0.57 35.37
C ASP A 88 28.72 -1.58 35.17
N ALA A 89 27.46 -1.15 35.31
CA ALA A 89 26.31 -2.00 34.97
C ALA A 89 26.15 -2.11 33.45
N THR A 90 25.70 -3.28 32.99
CA THR A 90 25.32 -3.49 31.59
C THR A 90 23.87 -3.03 31.38
N VAL A 91 23.62 -2.26 30.32
CA VAL A 91 22.29 -1.79 29.93
C VAL A 91 21.94 -2.29 28.52
N GLU A 92 20.69 -2.68 28.32
CA GLU A 92 20.15 -3.10 27.03
C GLU A 92 18.96 -2.20 26.66
N PHE A 93 18.96 -1.65 25.45
CA PHE A 93 17.79 -0.97 24.88
C PHE A 93 17.13 -1.86 23.83
N LYS A 94 15.81 -2.00 23.90
CA LYS A 94 15.02 -2.77 22.94
C LYS A 94 14.32 -1.82 21.98
N CYS A 95 14.44 -2.08 20.68
CA CYS A 95 13.74 -1.36 19.62
C CYS A 95 13.26 -2.37 18.57
N GLU A 96 11.97 -2.29 18.24
CA GLU A 96 11.35 -3.09 17.18
C GLU A 96 10.53 -2.15 16.31
N ALA A 97 10.87 -2.09 15.02
CA ALA A 97 10.11 -1.35 14.02
C ALA A 97 9.54 -2.32 12.98
N ARG A 98 8.36 -1.99 12.46
CA ARG A 98 7.71 -2.71 11.36
C ARG A 98 7.36 -1.72 10.27
N GLY A 99 7.11 -2.22 9.08
CA GLY A 99 6.79 -1.43 7.89
C GLY A 99 6.86 -2.33 6.67
N ASP A 100 6.44 -1.80 5.53
CA ASP A 100 6.57 -2.47 4.24
C ASP A 100 7.11 -1.46 3.20
N PRO A 101 8.36 -1.63 2.74
CA PRO A 101 9.27 -2.75 3.05
C PRO A 101 9.76 -2.75 4.51
N ILE A 102 10.29 -3.89 4.96
CA ILE A 102 10.83 -4.04 6.32
C ILE A 102 11.89 -2.95 6.59
N PRO A 103 11.74 -2.15 7.66
CA PRO A 103 12.65 -1.03 7.91
C PRO A 103 14.00 -1.48 8.45
N ASN A 104 15.06 -0.76 8.07
CA ASN A 104 16.39 -0.92 8.66
C ASN A 104 16.49 -0.14 9.98
N VAL A 105 16.69 -0.86 11.09
CA VAL A 105 16.84 -0.26 12.43
C VAL A 105 18.31 -0.05 12.75
N HIS A 106 18.68 1.18 13.11
CA HIS A 106 20.01 1.56 13.55
C HIS A 106 19.94 2.41 14.82
N TRP A 107 20.96 2.29 15.66
CA TRP A 107 21.07 3.03 16.91
C TRP A 107 21.97 4.25 16.76
N ARG A 108 21.63 5.32 17.47
CA ARG A 108 22.42 6.55 17.56
C ARG A 108 22.33 7.13 18.97
N ASN A 109 23.40 7.75 19.44
CA ASN A 109 23.38 8.63 20.61
C ASN A 109 23.24 10.10 20.17
N GLU A 110 23.27 11.05 21.11
CA GLU A 110 23.17 12.49 20.80
C GLU A 110 24.35 12.99 19.95
N GLU A 111 25.51 12.35 20.05
CA GLU A 111 26.73 12.68 19.30
C GLU A 111 26.82 11.97 17.93
N GLY A 112 25.88 11.09 17.60
CA GLY A 112 25.84 10.33 16.35
C GLY A 112 25.90 8.81 16.55
N ILE A 113 26.91 8.15 15.96
CA ILE A 113 27.00 6.68 15.91
C ILE A 113 27.53 6.15 17.25
N LEU A 114 26.94 5.07 17.77
CA LEU A 114 27.41 4.41 18.99
C LEU A 114 28.91 4.04 18.89
N PRO A 115 29.69 4.22 19.97
CA PRO A 115 31.09 3.82 19.98
C PRO A 115 31.21 2.33 19.65
N LYS A 116 32.15 2.00 18.75
CA LYS A 116 32.46 0.60 18.43
C LYS A 116 32.94 -0.08 19.72
N SER A 117 32.40 -1.26 20.03
CA SER A 117 32.86 -2.08 21.13
C SER A 117 34.38 -2.27 21.03
N ARG A 118 35.09 -1.95 22.11
CA ARG A 118 36.53 -2.18 22.25
C ARG A 118 36.85 -3.65 22.42
#